data_AF-A0A2T6AR89-F1
#
_entry.id   AF-A0A2T6AR89-F1
#
_cell.length_a   1.000
_cell.length_b   1.000
_cell.length_c   1.000
_cell.angle_alpha   90.00
_cell.angle_beta   90.00
_cell.angle_gamma   90.00
#
_symmetry.space_group_name_H-M   'P 1'
#
loop_
_entity.id
_entity.type
_entity.pdbx_description
1 polymer ?
#
loop_
_entity_poly.entity_id
_entity_poly.type
_entity_poly.pdbx_seq_one_letter_code
_entity_poly.pdbx_strand_id
1 'polypeptide(L)'
;MTTINPASGNDTGVPGGALERLALFSEWTRTTPPERITEGKGEDVTFSRDLLTYARRYGLNLDWFWLGSERGLVMSYHHAALKGGVQ
;
A
#
# COMPACT_ATOMS: atom_id res chain seq x y z
N MET A 1 9.52 -29.25 15.64
CA MET A 1 8.84 -29.54 14.35
C MET A 1 8.33 -28.22 13.83
N THR A 2 9.10 -27.58 12.95
CA THR A 2 8.88 -26.19 12.53
C THR A 2 7.83 -26.16 11.42
N THR A 3 6.65 -25.64 11.72
CA THR A 3 5.69 -25.28 10.67
C THR A 3 6.09 -23.92 10.13
N ILE A 4 6.81 -23.93 9.02
CA ILE A 4 7.10 -22.75 8.21
C ILE A 4 5.73 -22.29 7.70
N ASN A 5 5.15 -21.24 8.28
CA ASN A 5 3.99 -20.60 7.67
C ASN A 5 4.48 -19.96 6.37
N PRO A 6 3.97 -20.37 5.20
CA PRO A 6 4.30 -19.67 3.97
C PRO A 6 3.89 -18.22 4.16
N ALA A 7 4.81 -17.28 3.90
CA ALA A 7 4.44 -15.89 3.69
C ALA A 7 3.31 -15.92 2.64
N SER A 8 2.10 -15.65 3.10
CA SER A 8 0.88 -15.70 2.31
C SER A 8 1.11 -14.86 1.05
N GLY A 9 0.97 -15.46 -0.13
CA GLY A 9 1.31 -14.87 -1.43
C GLY A 9 0.48 -13.66 -1.87
N ASN A 10 -0.07 -12.89 -0.92
CA ASN A 10 -0.93 -11.73 -1.11
C ASN A 10 -0.37 -10.45 -0.48
N ASP A 11 0.88 -10.43 -0.02
CA ASP A 11 1.51 -9.20 0.47
C ASP A 11 1.86 -8.31 -0.74
N THR A 12 0.89 -7.53 -1.19
CA THR A 12 1.00 -6.65 -2.37
C THR A 12 1.93 -5.46 -2.16
N GLY A 13 2.51 -5.31 -0.96
CA GLY A 13 3.28 -4.15 -0.54
C GLY A 13 2.43 -2.89 -0.35
N VAL A 14 1.10 -3.03 -0.37
CA VAL A 14 0.15 -1.92 -0.29
C VAL A 14 -0.29 -1.75 1.16
N PRO A 15 -0.13 -0.54 1.75
CA PRO A 15 -0.56 -0.29 3.12
C PRO A 15 -2.06 -0.52 3.32
N GLY A 16 -2.42 -1.02 4.50
CA GLY A 16 -3.82 -1.18 4.90
C GLY A 16 -4.63 0.11 4.71
N GLY A 17 -5.81 0.00 4.11
CA GLY A 17 -6.70 1.12 3.85
C GLY A 17 -6.44 1.88 2.53
N ALA A 18 -5.32 1.63 1.84
CA ALA A 18 -4.96 2.43 0.66
C ALA A 18 -5.99 2.27 -0.47
N LEU A 19 -6.49 1.04 -0.66
CA LEU A 19 -7.56 0.74 -1.61
C LEU A 19 -8.85 1.49 -1.27
N GLU A 20 -9.21 1.55 0.01
CA GLU A 20 -10.39 2.24 0.51
C GLU A 20 -10.29 3.75 0.31
N ARG A 21 -9.10 4.34 0.54
CA ARG A 21 -8.84 5.75 0.25
C ARG A 21 -8.90 6.06 -1.24
N LEU A 22 -8.36 5.18 -2.08
CA LEU A 22 -8.44 5.33 -3.54
C LEU A 22 -9.89 5.25 -4.02
N ALA A 23 -10.68 4.30 -3.50
CA ALA A 23 -12.09 4.19 -3.79
C ALA A 23 -12.86 5.46 -3.36
N LEU A 24 -12.63 5.94 -2.14
CA LEU A 24 -13.26 7.16 -1.61
C LEU A 24 -12.93 8.40 -2.45
N PHE A 25 -11.66 8.58 -2.80
CA PHE A 25 -11.23 9.67 -3.67
C PHE A 25 -11.93 9.60 -5.03
N SER A 26 -12.01 8.41 -5.62
CA SER A 26 -12.60 8.20 -6.93
C SER A 26 -14.11 8.45 -6.93
N GLU A 27 -14.80 8.04 -5.86
CA GLU A 27 -16.21 8.35 -5.63
C GLU A 27 -16.44 9.86 -5.56
N TRP A 28 -15.68 10.57 -4.70
CA TRP A 28 -15.85 12.00 -4.47
C TRP A 28 -15.51 12.86 -5.68
N THR A 29 -14.54 12.42 -6.49
CA THR A 29 -14.12 13.13 -7.70
C THR A 29 -14.80 12.63 -8.98
N ARG A 30 -15.67 11.62 -8.87
CA ARG A 30 -16.39 10.97 -9.99
C ARG A 30 -15.44 10.47 -11.09
N THR A 31 -14.37 9.81 -10.70
CA THR A 31 -13.35 9.24 -11.59
C THR A 31 -13.31 7.73 -11.45
N THR A 32 -12.64 7.05 -12.38
CA THR A 32 -12.41 5.61 -12.32
C THR A 32 -10.99 5.34 -11.81
N PRO A 33 -10.82 4.60 -10.70
CA PRO A 33 -9.50 4.28 -10.18
C PRO A 33 -8.74 3.35 -11.14
N PRO A 34 -7.40 3.38 -11.15
CA PRO A 34 -6.60 2.43 -11.90
C PRO A 34 -6.73 1.02 -11.29
N GLU A 35 -6.70 0.00 -12.15
CA GLU A 35 -6.73 -1.42 -11.71
C GLU A 35 -5.45 -1.82 -10.98
N ARG A 36 -4.32 -1.17 -11.33
CA ARG A 36 -3.00 -1.48 -10.80
C ARG A 36 -2.48 -0.30 -10.00
N ILE A 37 -2.11 -0.53 -8.74
CA ILE A 37 -1.55 0.50 -7.84
C ILE A 37 -0.05 0.38 -7.62
N THR A 38 0.50 -0.83 -7.71
CA THR A 38 1.94 -1.10 -7.64
C THR A 38 2.43 -1.88 -8.86
N GLU A 39 3.69 -1.65 -9.23
CA GLU A 39 4.43 -2.42 -10.23
C GLU A 39 5.79 -2.84 -9.69
N GLY A 40 6.46 -3.81 -10.34
CA GLY A 40 7.68 -4.43 -9.81
C GLY A 40 7.40 -5.67 -8.96
N LYS A 41 8.46 -6.23 -8.37
CA LYS A 41 8.42 -7.42 -7.50
C LYS A 41 9.51 -7.32 -6.43
N GLY A 42 9.24 -7.86 -5.24
CA GLY A 42 10.22 -7.88 -4.14
C GLY A 42 10.63 -6.47 -3.72
N GLU A 43 11.92 -6.19 -3.72
CA GLU A 43 12.49 -4.90 -3.32
C GLU A 43 12.25 -3.79 -4.35
N ASP A 44 11.94 -4.15 -5.60
CA ASP A 44 11.67 -3.19 -6.69
C ASP A 44 10.20 -2.75 -6.76
N VAL A 45 9.38 -3.11 -5.76
CA VAL A 45 7.97 -2.70 -5.73
C VAL A 45 7.87 -1.18 -5.58
N THR A 46 7.16 -0.55 -6.52
CA THR A 46 6.93 0.89 -6.55
C THR A 46 5.51 1.21 -7.04
N PHE A 47 5.13 2.49 -7.06
CA PHE A 47 3.85 2.93 -7.61
C PHE A 47 3.75 2.60 -9.10
N SER A 48 2.60 2.07 -9.52
CA SER A 48 2.36 1.83 -10.94
C SER A 48 2.32 3.14 -11.72
N ARG A 49 2.70 3.11 -13.00
CA ARG A 49 2.51 4.28 -13.88
C ARG A 49 1.06 4.72 -14.00
N ASP A 50 0.13 3.78 -13.94
CA ASP A 50 -1.31 4.08 -14.02
C ASP A 50 -1.76 4.91 -12.82
N LEU A 51 -1.29 4.56 -11.62
CA LEU A 51 -1.53 5.34 -10.41
C LEU A 51 -0.89 6.72 -10.48
N LEU A 52 0.37 6.82 -10.94
CA LEU A 52 1.05 8.11 -11.08
C LEU A 52 0.35 9.01 -12.10
N THR A 53 -0.12 8.44 -13.21
CA THR A 53 -0.86 9.16 -14.25
C THR A 53 -2.22 9.61 -13.73
N TYR A 54 -2.93 8.73 -13.02
CA TYR A 54 -4.19 9.02 -12.37
C TYR A 54 -4.03 10.16 -11.34
N ALA A 55 -3.01 10.07 -10.49
CA ALA A 55 -2.73 11.07 -9.47
C ALA A 55 -2.41 12.43 -10.06
N ARG A 56 -1.58 12.47 -11.11
CA ARG A 56 -1.28 13.69 -11.86
C ARG A 56 -2.53 14.28 -12.52
N ARG A 57 -3.41 13.43 -13.07
CA ARG A 57 -4.60 13.88 -13.82
C ARG A 57 -5.67 14.48 -12.92
N TYR A 58 -5.90 13.90 -11.75
CA TYR A 58 -7.02 14.28 -10.87
C TYR A 58 -6.59 14.94 -9.56
N GLY A 59 -5.29 15.13 -9.33
CA GLY A 59 -4.76 15.81 -8.14
C GLY A 59 -4.78 14.94 -6.88
N LEU A 60 -4.62 13.62 -7.01
CA LEU A 60 -4.49 12.73 -5.85
C LEU A 60 -3.15 13.00 -5.14
N ASN A 61 -3.22 13.31 -3.84
CA ASN A 61 -2.03 13.37 -2.99
C ASN A 61 -1.58 11.95 -2.62
N LEU A 62 -0.37 11.56 -3.05
CA LEU A 62 0.16 10.23 -2.82
C LEU A 62 0.52 9.95 -1.35
N ASP A 63 0.91 10.98 -0.60
CA ASP A 63 1.22 10.84 0.83
C ASP A 63 -0.04 10.48 1.62
N TRP A 64 -1.15 11.19 1.38
CA TRP A 64 -2.44 10.88 1.96
C TRP A 64 -2.94 9.49 1.56
N PHE A 65 -2.83 9.14 0.28
CA PHE A 65 -3.24 7.83 -0.22
C PHE A 65 -2.43 6.70 0.42
N TRP A 66 -1.10 6.82 0.42
CA TRP A 66 -0.20 5.75 0.83
C TRP A 66 -0.09 5.64 2.36
N LEU A 67 0.11 6.76 3.04
CA LEU A 67 0.31 6.77 4.49
C LEU A 67 -1.01 6.62 5.23
N GLY A 68 -2.07 7.33 4.81
CA GLY A 68 -3.41 7.32 5.41
C GLY A 68 -3.46 7.85 6.86
N SER A 69 -2.68 7.24 7.75
CA SER A 69 -2.32 7.67 9.11
C SER A 69 -0.89 7.21 9.38
N GLU A 70 0.05 8.15 9.45
CA GLU A 70 1.48 7.89 9.69
C GLU A 70 1.71 6.98 10.90
N ARG A 71 0.91 7.17 11.97
CA ARG A 71 0.97 6.34 13.18
C ARG A 71 0.68 4.87 12.92
N GLY A 72 -0.30 4.56 12.07
CA GLY A 72 -0.66 3.18 11.77
C GLY A 72 0.47 2.43 11.08
N LEU A 73 1.11 3.08 10.11
CA LEU A 73 2.27 2.55 9.39
C LEU A 73 3.48 2.41 10.31
N VAL A 74 3.82 3.45 11.08
CA VAL A 74 4.95 3.39 12.02
C VAL A 74 4.79 2.25 13.03
N MET A 75 3.59 2.09 13.60
CA MET A 75 3.35 1.03 14.59
C MET A 75 3.35 -0.37 13.97
N SER A 76 2.90 -0.54 12.71
CA SER A 76 2.97 -1.85 12.05
C SER A 76 4.40 -2.30 11.79
N TYR A 77 5.26 -1.40 11.27
CA TYR A 77 6.69 -1.69 11.07
C TYR A 77 7.43 -1.86 12.39
N HIS A 78 7.16 -1.02 13.39
CA HIS A 78 7.74 -1.17 14.73
C HIS A 78 7.39 -2.53 15.35
N HIS A 79 6.13 -2.96 15.30
CA HIS A 79 5.73 -4.28 15.80
C HIS A 79 6.32 -5.44 14.98
N ALA A 80 6.45 -5.29 13.66
CA ALA A 80 7.10 -6.29 12.81
C ALA A 80 8.59 -6.44 13.15
N ALA A 81 9.30 -5.32 13.33
CA ALA A 81 10.71 -5.31 13.74
C ALA A 81 10.91 -5.96 15.11
N LEU A 82 10.04 -5.67 16.09
CA LEU A 82 10.10 -6.29 17.41
C LEU A 82 9.81 -7.80 17.39
N LYS A 83 8.89 -8.26 16.53
CA LYS A 83 8.63 -9.70 16.36
C LYS A 83 9.79 -10.42 15.66
N GLY A 84 10.58 -9.73 14.85
CA GLY A 84 11.81 -10.25 14.23
C GLY A 84 13.06 -10.16 15.11
N GLY A 85 12.99 -9.49 16.26
CA GLY A 85 14.11 -9.23 17.16
C GLY A 85 14.35 -10.27 18.27
N VAL A 86 13.61 -11.39 18.27
CA VAL A 86 13.90 -12.52 19.15
C VAL A 86 14.79 -13.51 18.39
N GLN A 87 16.10 -13.26 18.43
CA GLN A 87 17.12 -14.30 18.29
C GLN A 87 17.59 -14.69 19.69
#